data_AF-A0A968BWU4-F1
#
_entry.id   AF-A0A968BWU4-F1
#
_cell.length_a   1.000
_cell.length_b   1.000
_cell.length_c   1.000
_cell.angle_alpha   90.00
_cell.angle_beta   90.00
_cell.angle_gamma   90.00
#
_symmetry.space_group_name_H-M   'P 1'
#
loop_
_entity.id
_entity.type
_entity.pdbx_description
1 polymer ?
#
loop_
_entity_poly.entity_id
_entity_poly.type
_entity_poly.pdbx_seq_one_letter_code
_entity_poly.pdbx_strand_id
1 'polypeptide(L)'
;MNAQQIERLLTDRQIPDSFPPGEGWVLPHYEGLSIANIPATVATLLGADLPGALPTLPEQVWAEWLPGLRRVVLVILDALGYRMLQRMAASGEGQAFAAMAKAGRLIPLTSVFPSTTDAALVSLLTGRPPAEHGWLAYTMYLRELGIAANAILLSSVWTRKTDELLGWGLKPSTLIPVPRLAERL
;
A
#
# COMPACT_ATOMS: atom_id res chain seq x y z
N MET A 1 3.03 -6.47 -20.19
CA MET A 1 2.04 -7.44 -19.66
C MET A 1 0.68 -6.78 -19.63
N ASN A 2 -0.38 -7.49 -20.01
CA ASN A 2 -1.75 -7.00 -19.89
C ASN A 2 -2.31 -7.31 -18.48
N ALA A 3 -3.41 -6.65 -18.10
CA ALA A 3 -3.99 -6.76 -16.76
C ALA A 3 -4.41 -8.20 -16.38
N GLN A 4 -4.91 -8.96 -17.35
CA GLN A 4 -5.36 -10.35 -17.15
C GLN A 4 -4.19 -11.31 -16.87
N GLN A 5 -3.06 -11.10 -17.54
CA GLN A 5 -1.83 -11.87 -17.29
C GLN A 5 -1.31 -11.61 -15.88
N ILE A 6 -1.31 -10.35 -15.43
CA ILE A 6 -0.90 -9.98 -14.07
C ILE A 6 -1.87 -10.59 -13.06
N GLU A 7 -3.18 -10.50 -13.30
CA GLU A 7 -4.16 -11.09 -12.37
C GLU A 7 -3.93 -12.59 -12.17
N ARG A 8 -3.76 -13.35 -13.26
CA ARG A 8 -3.45 -14.79 -13.18
C ARG A 8 -2.15 -15.07 -12.44
N LEU A 9 -1.10 -14.30 -12.74
CA LEU A 9 0.17 -14.42 -12.04
C LEU A 9 0.00 -14.22 -10.53
N LEU A 10 -0.86 -13.30 -10.10
CA LEU A 10 -1.12 -13.04 -8.69
C LEU A 10 -1.98 -14.13 -8.03
N THR A 11 -2.98 -14.67 -8.73
CA THR A 11 -3.93 -15.65 -8.18
C THR A 11 -3.43 -17.09 -8.23
N ASP A 12 -2.54 -17.41 -9.16
CA ASP A 12 -2.10 -18.78 -9.42
C ASP A 12 -0.81 -19.12 -8.65
N ARG A 13 -0.34 -18.21 -7.77
CA ARG A 13 0.83 -18.47 -6.91
C ARG A 13 0.55 -19.64 -5.99
N GLN A 14 1.54 -20.53 -5.88
CA GLN A 14 1.50 -21.61 -4.92
C GLN A 14 1.44 -21.04 -3.50
N ILE A 15 0.40 -21.45 -2.77
CA ILE A 15 0.21 -21.09 -1.38
C ILE A 15 0.90 -22.16 -0.51
N PRO A 16 1.54 -21.80 0.61
CA PRO A 16 2.09 -22.79 1.53
C PRO A 16 1.03 -23.77 2.02
N ASP A 17 1.40 -25.04 2.18
CA ASP A 17 0.50 -26.13 2.62
C ASP A 17 -0.16 -25.88 3.99
N SER A 18 0.38 -24.93 4.77
CA SER A 18 -0.18 -24.50 6.05
C SER A 18 -1.48 -23.69 5.94
N PHE A 19 -1.85 -23.22 4.74
CA PHE A 19 -3.08 -22.47 4.52
C PHE A 19 -4.26 -23.41 4.24
N PRO A 20 -5.46 -23.09 4.73
CA PRO A 20 -6.63 -23.92 4.48
C PRO A 20 -6.96 -23.93 2.97
N PRO A 21 -7.27 -25.11 2.39
CA PRO A 21 -7.59 -25.24 0.98
C PRO A 21 -8.94 -24.61 0.64
N GLY A 22 -9.10 -24.12 -0.59
CA GLY A 22 -10.40 -23.67 -1.13
C GLY A 22 -10.80 -22.23 -0.82
N GLU A 23 -10.02 -21.50 -0.02
CA GLU A 23 -10.16 -20.06 0.11
C GLU A 23 -9.29 -19.39 -0.96
N GLY A 24 -9.84 -18.45 -1.73
CA GLY A 24 -9.15 -17.76 -2.83
C GLY A 24 -8.06 -16.81 -2.34
N TRP A 25 -7.06 -17.35 -1.63
CA TRP A 25 -5.95 -16.62 -1.06
C TRP A 25 -5.12 -15.94 -2.15
N VAL A 26 -4.73 -14.70 -1.88
CA VAL A 26 -3.78 -13.96 -2.71
C VAL A 26 -2.68 -13.46 -1.78
N LEU A 27 -1.47 -13.98 -1.98
CA LEU A 27 -0.30 -13.58 -1.19
C LEU A 27 0.25 -12.23 -1.68
N PRO A 28 0.73 -11.35 -0.78
CA PRO A 28 1.43 -10.13 -1.19
C PRO A 28 2.59 -10.45 -2.14
N HIS A 29 2.70 -9.69 -3.23
CA HIS A 29 3.74 -9.83 -4.24
C HIS A 29 4.75 -8.68 -4.09
N TYR A 30 5.54 -8.72 -3.01
CA TYR A 30 6.50 -7.66 -2.67
C TYR A 30 7.64 -7.51 -3.68
N GLU A 31 7.81 -8.46 -4.60
CA GLU A 31 8.83 -8.46 -5.65
C GLU A 31 8.50 -7.52 -6.83
N GLY A 32 7.40 -6.75 -6.78
CA GLY A 32 7.09 -5.74 -7.79
C GLY A 32 5.61 -5.58 -8.14
N LEU A 33 4.70 -6.35 -7.54
CA LEU A 33 3.26 -6.27 -7.86
C LEU A 33 2.41 -6.09 -6.59
N SER A 34 2.93 -5.34 -5.63
CA SER A 34 2.24 -4.90 -4.42
C SER A 34 2.11 -3.37 -4.38
N ILE A 35 1.11 -2.87 -3.67
CA ILE A 35 1.01 -1.44 -3.35
C ILE A 35 2.28 -0.91 -2.64
N ALA A 36 3.00 -1.77 -1.91
CA ALA A 36 4.24 -1.41 -1.23
C ALA A 36 5.41 -1.14 -2.20
N ASN A 37 5.28 -1.47 -3.49
CA ASN A 37 6.25 -1.14 -4.54
C ASN A 37 6.02 0.26 -5.15
N ILE A 38 4.87 0.89 -4.88
CA ILE A 38 4.53 2.23 -5.38
C ILE A 38 5.54 3.29 -4.90
N PRO A 39 5.97 3.32 -3.62
CA PRO A 39 6.83 4.40 -3.13
C PRO A 39 8.20 4.43 -3.80
N ALA A 40 8.82 3.27 -4.01
CA ALA A 40 10.07 3.16 -4.77
C ALA A 40 9.88 3.60 -6.23
N THR A 41 8.74 3.28 -6.82
CA THR A 41 8.38 3.73 -8.18
C THR A 41 8.23 5.25 -8.25
N VAL A 42 7.55 5.86 -7.28
CA VAL A 42 7.38 7.32 -7.18
C VAL A 42 8.71 8.02 -6.94
N ALA A 43 9.56 7.50 -6.04
CA ALA A 43 10.91 8.03 -5.82
C ALA A 43 11.71 8.03 -7.13
N THR A 44 11.72 6.91 -7.86
CA THR A 44 12.41 6.77 -9.14
C THR A 44 11.89 7.77 -10.19
N LEU A 45 10.56 7.90 -10.32
CA LEU A 45 9.93 8.87 -11.23
C LEU A 45 10.34 10.33 -10.91
N LEU A 46 10.61 10.63 -9.63
CA LEU A 46 11.04 11.95 -9.17
C LEU A 46 12.56 12.13 -9.12
N GLY A 47 13.34 11.13 -9.57
CA GLY A 47 14.81 11.19 -9.55
C GLY A 47 15.42 11.05 -8.15
N ALA A 48 14.65 10.53 -7.19
CA ALA A 48 15.08 10.27 -5.82
C ALA A 48 15.31 8.77 -5.59
N ASP A 49 16.08 8.44 -4.56
CA ASP A 49 16.27 7.07 -4.08
C ASP A 49 15.59 6.87 -2.72
N LEU A 50 15.06 5.67 -2.49
CA LEU A 50 14.44 5.26 -1.24
C LEU A 50 15.13 4.00 -0.69
N PRO A 51 16.27 4.16 0.02
CA PRO A 51 17.10 3.03 0.44
C PRO A 51 16.36 1.99 1.28
N GLY A 52 16.48 0.74 0.84
CA GLY A 52 15.87 -0.43 1.47
C GLY A 52 14.35 -0.49 1.35
N ALA A 53 13.73 0.32 0.51
CA ALA A 53 12.38 0.02 0.03
C ALA A 53 12.41 -1.22 -0.87
N LEU A 54 11.23 -1.82 -1.03
CA LEU A 54 10.96 -2.85 -2.02
C LEU A 54 11.28 -2.36 -3.44
N PRO A 55 11.51 -3.27 -4.41
CA PRO A 55 11.74 -2.88 -5.79
C PRO A 55 10.59 -2.05 -6.35
N THR A 56 10.85 -1.34 -7.45
CA THR A 56 9.80 -0.63 -8.19
C THR A 56 8.78 -1.62 -8.77
N LEU A 57 7.63 -1.10 -9.19
CA LEU A 57 6.76 -1.82 -10.13
C LEU A 57 7.55 -2.14 -11.42
N PRO A 58 7.14 -3.15 -12.23
CA PRO A 58 7.77 -3.45 -13.50
C PRO A 58 7.84 -2.19 -14.37
N GLU A 59 9.02 -1.91 -14.95
CA GLU A 59 9.26 -0.70 -15.75
C GLU A 59 8.23 -0.50 -16.86
N GLN A 60 7.72 -1.59 -17.43
CA GLN A 60 6.71 -1.53 -18.48
C GLN A 60 5.41 -0.85 -18.03
N VAL A 61 5.19 -0.66 -16.72
CA VAL A 61 4.02 -0.01 -16.12
C VAL A 61 4.16 1.52 -16.05
N TRP A 62 5.38 2.04 -15.91
CA TRP A 62 5.59 3.45 -15.54
C TRP A 62 6.69 4.17 -16.34
N ALA A 63 7.62 3.46 -16.98
CA ALA A 63 8.77 4.07 -17.63
C ALA A 63 8.39 4.98 -18.81
N GLU A 64 7.25 4.70 -19.46
CA GLU A 64 6.71 5.54 -20.55
C GLU A 64 6.34 6.96 -20.09
N TRP A 65 6.17 7.18 -18.78
CA TRP A 65 5.83 8.48 -18.22
C TRP A 65 7.04 9.37 -17.96
N LEU A 66 8.26 8.82 -17.94
CA LEU A 66 9.48 9.58 -17.63
C LEU A 66 9.69 10.79 -18.57
N PRO A 67 9.52 10.67 -19.90
CA PRO A 67 9.69 11.81 -20.79
C PRO A 67 8.59 12.85 -20.56
N GLY A 68 8.98 14.03 -20.07
CA GLY A 68 8.05 15.14 -19.86
C GLY A 68 7.24 15.05 -18.56
N LEU A 69 7.57 14.13 -17.64
CA LEU A 69 6.98 14.10 -16.31
C LEU A 69 7.25 15.42 -15.58
N ARG A 70 6.18 16.05 -15.08
CA ARG A 70 6.28 17.30 -14.30
C ARG A 70 5.87 17.14 -12.85
N ARG A 71 4.90 16.26 -12.59
CA ARG A 71 4.26 16.09 -11.28
C ARG A 71 3.75 14.66 -11.15
N VAL A 72 3.86 14.11 -9.96
CA VAL A 72 3.25 12.83 -9.58
C VAL A 72 2.19 13.12 -8.52
N VAL A 73 0.99 12.60 -8.72
CA VAL A 73 -0.09 12.67 -7.74
C VAL A 73 -0.53 11.25 -7.43
N LEU A 74 -0.37 10.83 -6.17
CA LEU A 74 -0.85 9.54 -5.68
C LEU A 74 -2.20 9.74 -4.98
N VAL A 75 -3.24 9.09 -5.51
CA VAL A 75 -4.59 9.09 -4.91
C VAL A 75 -4.87 7.69 -4.39
N ILE A 76 -5.24 7.59 -3.11
CA ILE A 76 -5.56 6.33 -2.45
C ILE A 76 -7.08 6.30 -2.21
N LEU A 77 -7.72 5.24 -2.70
CA LEU A 77 -9.13 4.97 -2.45
C LEU A 77 -9.22 3.77 -1.52
N ASP A 78 -9.55 4.03 -0.25
CA ASP A 78 -9.63 2.98 0.75
C ASP A 78 -10.76 1.99 0.44
N ALA A 79 -10.51 0.71 0.73
CA ALA A 79 -11.42 -0.42 0.51
C ALA A 79 -11.93 -0.64 -0.93
N LEU A 80 -11.35 0.00 -1.95
CA LEU A 80 -11.76 -0.17 -3.35
C LEU A 80 -10.85 -1.18 -4.10
N GLY A 81 -11.27 -2.44 -4.16
CA GLY A 81 -10.50 -3.51 -4.81
C GLY A 81 -10.61 -3.54 -6.35
N TYR A 82 -9.59 -4.10 -7.02
CA TYR A 82 -9.53 -4.23 -8.48
C TYR A 82 -10.76 -4.92 -9.09
N ARG A 83 -11.17 -6.09 -8.56
CA ARG A 83 -12.35 -6.83 -9.05
C ARG A 83 -13.66 -6.07 -8.79
N MET A 84 -13.73 -5.25 -7.74
CA MET A 84 -14.88 -4.39 -7.48
C MET A 84 -14.98 -3.30 -8.54
N LEU A 85 -13.85 -2.66 -8.88
CA LEU A 85 -13.77 -1.66 -9.94
C LEU A 85 -14.23 -2.22 -11.30
N GLN A 86 -13.79 -3.44 -11.65
CA GLN A 86 -14.22 -4.11 -12.88
C GLN A 86 -15.73 -4.37 -12.90
N ARG A 87 -16.32 -4.82 -11.78
CA ARG A 87 -17.78 -5.03 -11.68
C ARG A 87 -18.56 -3.73 -11.82
N MET A 88 -18.11 -2.65 -11.16
CA MET A 88 -18.74 -1.33 -11.27
C MET A 88 -18.67 -0.78 -12.71
N ALA A 89 -17.55 -1.01 -13.41
CA ALA A 89 -17.43 -0.64 -14.82
C ALA A 89 -18.39 -1.43 -15.70
N ALA A 90 -18.56 -2.74 -15.44
CA ALA A 90 -19.47 -3.60 -16.18
C ALA A 90 -20.96 -3.29 -15.92
N SER A 91 -21.32 -2.86 -14.69
CA SER A 91 -22.68 -2.46 -14.35
C SER A 91 -23.05 -1.04 -14.80
N GLY A 92 -22.07 -0.24 -15.24
CA GLY A 92 -22.27 1.15 -15.63
C GLY A 92 -22.26 2.16 -14.48
N GLU A 93 -22.07 1.74 -13.24
CA GLU A 93 -21.94 2.62 -12.05
C GLU A 93 -20.56 3.31 -11.98
N GLY A 94 -19.53 2.68 -12.54
CA GLY A 94 -18.14 3.12 -12.46
C GLY A 94 -17.61 3.86 -13.69
N GLN A 95 -18.45 4.58 -14.45
CA GLN A 95 -18.07 5.14 -15.76
C GLN A 95 -16.84 6.07 -15.70
N ALA A 96 -16.70 6.88 -14.66
CA ALA A 96 -15.52 7.73 -14.48
C ALA A 96 -14.24 6.90 -14.34
N PHE A 97 -14.26 5.85 -13.53
CA PHE A 97 -13.14 4.92 -13.40
C PHE A 97 -12.87 4.15 -14.69
N ALA A 98 -13.92 3.73 -15.39
CA ALA A 98 -13.78 3.06 -16.68
C ALA A 98 -13.15 3.98 -17.74
N ALA A 99 -13.50 5.26 -17.76
CA ALA A 99 -12.89 6.26 -18.64
C ALA A 99 -11.41 6.47 -18.30
N MET A 100 -11.06 6.60 -17.00
CA MET A 100 -9.66 6.70 -16.57
C MET A 100 -8.85 5.44 -16.93
N ALA A 101 -9.43 4.24 -16.74
CA ALA A 101 -8.78 2.98 -17.10
C ALA A 101 -8.52 2.85 -18.61
N LYS A 102 -9.39 3.41 -19.45
CA LYS A 102 -9.20 3.45 -20.92
C LYS A 102 -8.16 4.48 -21.34
N ALA A 103 -8.10 5.63 -20.65
CA ALA A 103 -7.16 6.71 -20.96
C ALA A 103 -5.74 6.45 -20.43
N GLY A 104 -5.61 5.61 -19.41
CA GLY A 104 -4.34 5.25 -18.79
C GLY A 104 -4.15 3.74 -18.72
N ARG A 105 -3.59 3.28 -17.60
CA ARG A 105 -3.30 1.87 -17.36
C ARG A 105 -4.00 1.38 -16.10
N LEU A 106 -4.80 0.33 -16.25
CA LEU A 106 -5.41 -0.39 -15.14
C LEU A 106 -4.75 -1.76 -15.00
N ILE A 107 -4.07 -1.99 -13.87
CA ILE A 107 -3.44 -3.27 -13.54
C ILE A 107 -3.80 -3.68 -12.11
N PRO A 108 -3.91 -4.99 -11.81
CA PRO A 108 -4.07 -5.46 -10.44
C PRO A 108 -2.74 -5.39 -9.70
N LEU A 109 -2.79 -4.94 -8.46
CA LEU A 109 -1.71 -5.05 -7.48
C LEU A 109 -2.25 -5.75 -6.24
N THR A 110 -1.37 -6.47 -5.55
CA THR A 110 -1.67 -7.04 -4.23
C THR A 110 -1.59 -5.95 -3.17
N SER A 111 -2.39 -6.08 -2.11
CA SER A 111 -2.15 -5.31 -0.89
C SER A 111 -0.91 -5.84 -0.15
N VAL A 112 -0.68 -5.33 1.05
CA VAL A 112 0.27 -5.92 2.00
C VAL A 112 -0.44 -6.93 2.90
N PHE A 113 0.33 -7.70 3.68
CA PHE A 113 -0.21 -8.53 4.75
C PHE A 113 0.28 -8.02 6.12
N PRO A 114 -0.62 -7.81 7.09
CA PRO A 114 -2.08 -7.90 6.95
C PRO A 114 -2.65 -6.77 6.09
N SER A 115 -3.77 -7.01 5.39
CA SER A 115 -4.40 -6.01 4.50
C SER A 115 -5.28 -5.01 5.26
N THR A 116 -4.71 -4.40 6.31
CA THR A 116 -5.36 -3.35 7.10
C THR A 116 -4.98 -1.97 6.57
N THR A 117 -5.83 -0.96 6.78
CA THR A 117 -5.57 0.44 6.38
C THR A 117 -4.23 0.93 6.96
N ASP A 118 -3.97 0.66 8.24
CA ASP A 118 -2.73 1.04 8.91
C ASP A 118 -1.48 0.45 8.26
N ALA A 119 -1.47 -0.86 8.04
CA ALA A 119 -0.34 -1.54 7.43
C ALA A 119 -0.10 -1.05 6.00
N ALA A 120 -1.17 -0.93 5.21
CA ALA A 120 -1.11 -0.48 3.82
C ALA A 120 -0.59 0.97 3.70
N LEU A 121 -1.10 1.89 4.52
CA LEU A 121 -0.70 3.30 4.47
C LEU A 121 0.75 3.50 4.92
N VAL A 122 1.20 2.78 5.95
CA VAL A 122 2.62 2.86 6.37
C VAL A 122 3.54 2.21 5.34
N SER A 123 3.11 1.13 4.68
CA SER A 123 3.84 0.57 3.53
C SER A 123 3.90 1.55 2.35
N LEU A 124 2.83 2.29 2.07
CA LEU A 124 2.80 3.37 1.06
C LEU A 124 3.63 4.59 1.46
N LEU A 125 3.84 4.82 2.76
CA LEU A 125 4.70 5.90 3.25
C LEU A 125 6.19 5.53 3.15
N THR A 126 6.53 4.26 3.33
CA THR A 126 7.92 3.79 3.53
C THR A 126 8.50 2.99 2.37
N GLY A 127 7.64 2.44 1.50
CA GLY A 127 8.03 1.49 0.47
C GLY A 127 8.44 0.12 1.03
N ARG A 128 8.13 -0.19 2.29
CA ARG A 128 8.55 -1.41 2.98
C ARG A 128 7.35 -2.26 3.41
N PRO A 129 7.50 -3.58 3.56
CA PRO A 129 6.43 -4.44 4.03
C PRO A 129 6.16 -4.25 5.52
N PRO A 130 4.97 -4.64 6.04
CA PRO A 130 4.62 -4.53 7.45
C PRO A 130 5.57 -5.24 8.41
N ALA A 131 6.20 -6.32 7.95
CA ALA A 131 7.23 -7.03 8.72
C ALA A 131 8.47 -6.18 9.03
N GLU A 132 8.75 -5.13 8.25
CA GLU A 132 9.89 -4.23 8.46
C GLU A 132 9.52 -2.97 9.24
N HIS A 133 8.37 -2.35 8.91
CA HIS A 133 7.97 -1.10 9.56
C HIS A 133 7.17 -1.30 10.86
N GLY A 134 6.73 -2.52 11.17
CA GLY A 134 6.14 -2.88 12.48
C GLY A 134 4.71 -2.38 12.73
N TRP A 135 4.10 -1.70 11.76
CA TRP A 135 2.73 -1.17 11.85
C TRP A 135 1.76 -2.19 11.23
N LEU A 136 1.04 -2.93 12.07
CA LEU A 136 0.33 -4.13 11.61
C LEU A 136 -1.20 -3.98 11.68
N ALA A 137 -1.72 -3.21 12.62
CA ALA A 137 -3.14 -3.25 12.93
C ALA A 137 -3.64 -1.95 13.53
N TYR A 138 -4.97 -1.80 13.49
CA TYR A 138 -5.72 -0.71 14.10
C TYR A 138 -5.51 -0.58 15.60
N THR A 139 -5.39 -1.70 16.30
CA THR A 139 -5.08 -1.75 17.72
C THR A 139 -3.78 -2.50 17.92
N MET A 140 -2.80 -1.83 18.51
CA MET A 140 -1.48 -2.43 18.78
C MET A 140 -0.97 -2.03 20.16
N TYR A 141 -0.18 -2.90 20.77
CA TYR A 141 0.53 -2.56 21.98
C TYR A 141 1.81 -1.79 21.62
N LEU A 142 1.89 -0.53 22.04
CA LEU A 142 3.09 0.30 21.87
C LEU A 142 3.96 0.13 23.11
N ARG A 143 5.02 -0.66 22.98
CA ARG A 143 5.93 -1.00 24.08
C ARG A 143 6.55 0.24 24.70
N GLU A 144 6.88 1.22 23.88
CA GLU A 144 7.50 2.49 24.25
C GLU A 144 6.62 3.31 25.21
N LEU A 145 5.30 3.13 25.10
CA LEU A 145 4.30 3.81 25.93
C LEU A 145 3.69 2.90 27.00
N GLY A 146 3.90 1.59 26.90
CA GLY A 146 3.31 0.61 27.81
C GLY A 146 1.79 0.47 27.69
N ILE A 147 1.19 0.88 26.57
CA ILE A 147 -0.27 0.91 26.36
C ILE A 147 -0.71 0.14 25.12
N ALA A 148 -1.96 -0.31 25.13
CA ALA A 148 -2.68 -0.57 23.90
C ALA A 148 -3.14 0.76 23.29
N ALA A 149 -2.75 1.01 22.05
CA ALA A 149 -3.03 2.22 21.30
C ALA A 149 -3.88 1.93 20.06
N ASN A 150 -4.68 2.91 19.69
CA ASN A 150 -5.31 3.02 18.39
C ASN A 150 -4.33 3.65 17.41
N ALA A 151 -3.93 2.89 16.40
CA ALA A 151 -2.90 3.26 15.43
C ALA A 151 -3.35 4.37 14.46
N ILE A 152 -4.65 4.48 14.18
CA ILE A 152 -5.21 5.52 13.30
C ILE A 152 -5.42 6.83 14.07
N LEU A 153 -6.07 6.74 15.24
CA LEU A 153 -6.40 7.92 16.04
C LEU A 153 -5.21 8.46 16.83
N LEU A 154 -4.11 7.68 16.93
CA LEU A 154 -2.99 7.96 17.80
C LEU A 154 -3.46 8.29 19.22
N SER A 155 -4.26 7.37 19.77
CA SER A 155 -4.91 7.49 21.08
C SER A 155 -4.76 6.22 21.90
N SER A 156 -5.04 6.28 23.21
CA SER A 156 -5.28 5.04 23.95
C SER A 156 -6.53 4.33 23.41
N VAL A 157 -6.58 2.99 23.49
CA VAL A 157 -7.79 2.22 23.13
C VAL A 157 -9.01 2.54 24.01
N TRP A 158 -8.78 3.14 25.19
CA TRP A 158 -9.84 3.52 26.12
C TRP A 158 -10.52 4.84 25.75
N THR A 159 -9.95 5.59 24.83
CA THR A 159 -10.47 6.89 24.38
C THR A 159 -10.75 6.86 22.89
N ARG A 160 -11.52 7.84 22.41
CA ARG A 160 -11.70 8.10 20.97
C ARG A 160 -11.18 9.49 20.60
N LYS A 161 -10.29 10.05 21.41
CA LYS A 161 -9.70 11.37 21.19
C LYS A 161 -8.57 11.24 20.18
N THR A 162 -8.70 11.90 19.04
CA THR A 162 -7.62 11.97 18.06
C THR A 162 -6.41 12.69 18.66
N ASP A 163 -5.22 12.21 18.32
CA ASP A 163 -3.93 12.82 18.65
C ASP A 163 -3.60 12.93 20.14
N GLU A 164 -4.29 12.17 21.00
CA GLU A 164 -4.03 12.14 22.45
C GLU A 164 -2.57 11.78 22.75
N LEU A 165 -2.03 10.78 22.05
CA LEU A 165 -0.64 10.37 22.25
C LEU A 165 0.36 11.44 21.78
N LEU A 166 0.00 12.23 20.76
CA LEU A 166 0.82 13.38 20.34
C LEU A 166 0.86 14.43 21.46
N GLY A 167 -0.28 14.67 22.12
CA GLY A 167 -0.36 15.53 23.29
C GLY A 167 0.49 15.03 24.47
N TRP A 168 0.72 13.71 24.57
CA TRP A 168 1.63 13.11 25.55
C TRP A 168 3.11 13.19 25.13
N GLY A 169 3.41 13.84 24.02
CA GLY A 169 4.77 14.02 23.51
C GLY A 169 5.25 12.92 22.58
N LEU A 170 4.37 12.00 22.16
CA LEU A 170 4.71 11.00 21.15
C LEU A 170 5.05 11.70 19.83
N LYS A 171 6.21 11.36 19.25
CA LYS A 171 6.62 11.87 17.95
C LYS A 171 6.37 10.79 16.90
N PRO A 172 5.51 11.01 15.89
CA PRO A 172 5.26 9.99 14.86
C PRO A 172 6.52 9.50 14.14
N SER A 173 7.53 10.38 14.00
CA SER A 173 8.81 10.03 13.40
C SER A 173 9.61 8.99 14.19
N THR A 174 9.32 8.78 15.47
CA THR A 174 10.00 7.77 16.30
C THR A 174 9.29 6.42 16.30
N LEU A 175 8.08 6.35 15.75
CA LEU A 175 7.26 5.13 15.75
C LEU A 175 7.58 4.19 14.58
N ILE A 176 8.00 4.76 13.45
CA ILE A 176 8.30 4.02 12.23
C ILE A 176 9.83 4.00 12.07
N PRO A 177 10.50 2.85 12.28
CA PRO A 177 11.96 2.77 12.37
C PRO A 177 12.67 2.77 11.01
N VAL A 178 12.00 3.24 9.95
CA VAL A 178 12.48 3.14 8.57
C VAL A 178 12.31 4.47 7.81
N PRO A 179 13.15 4.76 6.81
CA PRO A 179 13.01 5.97 5.99
C PRO A 179 11.64 6.07 5.32
N ARG A 180 11.13 7.29 5.20
CA ARG A 180 9.84 7.60 4.58
C ARG A 180 10.06 8.31 3.25
N LEU A 181 9.19 8.06 2.28
CA LEU A 181 9.25 8.69 0.96
C LEU A 181 9.29 10.21 1.05
N ALA A 182 8.42 10.80 1.88
CA ALA A 182 8.34 12.25 2.06
C ALA A 182 9.62 12.91 2.61
N GLU A 183 10.55 12.14 3.19
CA GLU A 183 11.85 12.64 3.67
C GLU A 183 12.92 12.65 2.57
N ARG A 184 12.60 12.10 1.39
CA ARG A 184 13.51 11.95 0.24
C ARG A 184 13.12 12.81 -0.97
N LEU A 185 11.93 13.40 -0.95
CA LEU A 185 11.39 14.29 -1.98
C LEU A 185 11.61 15.76 -1.58
#